data_AF-F4XXK0-F1
#
_entry.id   AF-F4XXK0-F1
#
_cell.length_a   1.000
_cell.length_b   1.000
_cell.length_c   1.000
_cell.angle_alpha   90.00
_cell.angle_beta   90.00
_cell.angle_gamma   90.00
#
_symmetry.space_group_name_H-M   'P 1'
#
loop_
_entity.id
_entity.type
_entity.pdbx_description
1 polymer ?
#
loop_
_entity_poly.entity_id
_entity_poly.type
_entity_poly.pdbx_seq_one_letter_code
_entity_poly.pdbx_strand_id
1 'polypeptide(L)'
;MYNLNDFLKYANVSQRPILEIALEALRLRFSSPYLDLSEYLDFKLYLNDLTLSEKAAFCGHRMQSTLIEILVDEYSKFMSIDKVTMYLLFRASGFPTPEIHAIYRSRRPSVLLNIATPQDLEDYLRKPGSLPIYFKRSSGSYGHGNTLADHLNGDMLHLGTGSSEPLRDFCCSLDDGGTLGWILQEPLTAHSEIAEISGTEKISSIRIHTILLDSGPQIMKAIFKVNVGNLDCDNFLNGTSGNLLAAVDIKTGKIFRIISGTGLDQIENPLHPKTGRNLLGFQIPYWNKVVELVIEAHLAFPGYLCPSWDVAICETGPTILELGYFGDANVSQHAYRRGFMDPEFMNFLQIWKINKMLYMTPKRRRKLLASSGASSIKGHVGIKRYHWQW
;
A
#
# COMPACT_ATOMS: atom_id res chain seq x y z
N MET A 1 -8.05 -3.64 -25.10
CA MET A 1 -8.81 -2.68 -25.94
C MET A 1 -10.27 -3.04 -25.73
N TYR A 2 -11.06 -2.19 -25.06
CA TYR A 2 -12.46 -2.50 -24.77
C TYR A 2 -13.26 -2.56 -26.06
N ASN A 3 -14.05 -3.61 -26.24
CA ASN A 3 -14.91 -3.75 -27.42
C ASN A 3 -16.34 -3.23 -27.13
N LEU A 4 -17.18 -3.17 -28.16
CA LEU A 4 -18.57 -2.72 -28.01
C LEU A 4 -19.38 -3.60 -27.04
N ASN A 5 -19.06 -4.89 -26.96
CA ASN A 5 -19.74 -5.83 -26.05
C ASN A 5 -19.42 -5.53 -24.59
N ASP A 6 -18.23 -5.02 -24.27
CA ASP A 6 -17.90 -4.57 -22.92
C ASP A 6 -18.76 -3.36 -22.52
N PHE A 7 -18.91 -2.38 -23.42
CA PHE A 7 -19.77 -1.21 -23.21
C PHE A 7 -21.24 -1.56 -23.01
N LEU A 8 -21.76 -2.59 -23.71
CA LEU A 8 -23.12 -3.08 -23.49
C LEU A 8 -23.33 -3.57 -22.06
N LYS A 9 -22.35 -4.28 -21.47
CA LYS A 9 -22.43 -4.73 -20.06
C LYS A 9 -22.53 -3.54 -19.11
N TYR A 10 -21.67 -2.54 -19.27
CA TYR A 10 -21.66 -1.34 -18.43
C TYR A 10 -22.94 -0.51 -18.57
N ALA A 11 -23.45 -0.37 -19.80
CA ALA A 11 -24.73 0.28 -20.08
C ALA A 11 -25.90 -0.43 -19.40
N ASN A 12 -25.94 -1.76 -19.48
CA ASN A 12 -26.95 -2.56 -18.80
C ASN A 12 -26.88 -2.42 -17.27
N VAL A 13 -25.67 -2.43 -16.68
CA VAL A 13 -25.52 -2.28 -15.22
C VAL A 13 -25.93 -0.87 -14.75
N SER A 14 -25.58 0.18 -15.50
CA SER A 14 -25.91 1.56 -15.12
C SER A 14 -27.29 2.03 -15.56
N GLN A 15 -27.97 1.29 -16.44
CA GLN A 15 -29.20 1.73 -17.12
C GLN A 15 -29.01 3.05 -17.88
N ARG A 16 -27.82 3.26 -18.47
CA ARG A 16 -27.45 4.47 -19.21
C ARG A 16 -27.15 4.16 -20.68
N PRO A 17 -27.43 5.08 -21.62
CA PRO A 17 -27.02 4.92 -23.01
C PRO A 17 -25.50 4.83 -23.16
N ILE A 18 -25.02 3.94 -24.03
CA ILE A 18 -23.58 3.77 -24.31
C ILE A 18 -22.91 5.11 -24.70
N LEU A 19 -23.59 5.92 -25.50
CA LEU A 19 -23.06 7.22 -25.94
C LEU A 19 -22.82 8.17 -24.76
N GLU A 20 -23.70 8.17 -23.77
CA GLU A 20 -23.55 8.99 -22.57
C GLU A 20 -22.34 8.55 -21.74
N ILE A 21 -22.19 7.24 -21.53
CA ILE A 21 -21.04 6.65 -20.83
C ILE A 21 -19.74 6.99 -21.57
N ALA A 22 -19.72 6.86 -22.90
CA ALA A 22 -18.55 7.16 -23.71
C ALA A 22 -18.18 8.65 -23.67
N LEU A 23 -19.16 9.55 -23.77
CA LEU A 23 -18.94 11.00 -23.67
C LEU A 23 -18.46 11.42 -22.28
N GLU A 24 -19.02 10.85 -21.20
CA GLU A 24 -18.55 11.11 -19.84
C GLU A 24 -17.11 10.62 -19.63
N ALA A 25 -16.79 9.40 -20.09
CA ALA A 25 -15.44 8.86 -20.02
C ALA A 25 -14.44 9.72 -20.80
N LEU A 26 -14.78 10.18 -22.01
CA LEU A 26 -13.96 11.11 -22.79
C LEU A 26 -13.78 12.45 -22.08
N ARG A 27 -14.85 13.00 -21.49
CA ARG A 27 -14.79 14.24 -20.72
C ARG A 27 -13.83 14.12 -19.53
N LEU A 28 -13.91 13.03 -18.77
CA LEU A 28 -13.02 12.77 -17.64
C LEU A 28 -11.57 12.52 -18.08
N ARG A 29 -11.38 11.88 -19.24
CA ARG A 29 -10.06 11.64 -19.84
C ARG A 29 -9.32 12.92 -20.21
N PHE A 30 -10.04 13.91 -20.72
CA PHE A 30 -9.46 15.20 -21.13
C PHE A 30 -9.54 16.27 -20.04
N SER A 31 -10.26 16.02 -18.95
CA SER A 31 -10.18 16.83 -17.72
C SER A 31 -8.93 16.46 -16.91
N SER A 32 -8.43 17.38 -16.09
CA SER A 32 -7.56 17.00 -14.98
C SER A 32 -8.48 16.42 -13.91
N PRO A 33 -8.32 15.14 -13.51
CA PRO A 33 -7.03 14.44 -13.34
C PRO A 33 -6.65 13.33 -14.34
N TYR A 34 -7.14 13.34 -15.58
CA TYR A 34 -6.75 12.41 -16.65
C TYR A 34 -7.03 10.93 -16.32
N LEU A 35 -8.31 10.55 -16.33
CA LEU A 35 -8.73 9.17 -16.17
C LEU A 35 -8.72 8.44 -17.52
N ASP A 36 -7.92 7.39 -17.65
CA ASP A 36 -8.00 6.49 -18.79
C ASP A 36 -9.33 5.70 -18.73
N LEU A 37 -9.80 5.23 -19.90
CA LEU A 37 -11.10 4.54 -19.98
C LEU A 37 -11.16 3.29 -19.08
N SER A 38 -10.06 2.55 -18.95
CA SER A 38 -9.99 1.41 -18.03
C SER A 38 -10.26 1.83 -16.60
N GLU A 39 -9.63 2.90 -16.14
CA GLU A 39 -9.77 3.40 -14.76
C GLU A 39 -11.19 3.88 -14.50
N TYR A 40 -11.81 4.57 -15.47
CA TYR A 40 -13.21 4.97 -15.41
C TYR A 40 -14.16 3.78 -15.21
N LEU A 41 -13.91 2.68 -15.93
CA LEU A 41 -14.70 1.44 -15.83
C LEU A 41 -14.39 0.68 -14.53
N ASP A 42 -13.12 0.57 -14.16
CA ASP A 42 -12.66 -0.14 -12.96
C ASP A 42 -13.20 0.50 -11.68
N PHE A 43 -13.21 1.83 -11.62
CA PHE A 43 -13.81 2.62 -10.52
C PHE A 43 -15.34 2.72 -10.61
N LYS A 44 -15.98 2.05 -11.58
CA LYS A 44 -17.44 2.10 -11.80
C LYS A 44 -18.00 3.52 -11.92
N LEU A 45 -17.25 4.45 -12.51
CA LEU A 45 -17.68 5.85 -12.65
C LEU A 45 -18.82 6.02 -13.67
N TYR A 46 -19.17 4.97 -14.40
CA TYR A 46 -20.36 4.93 -15.25
C TYR A 46 -21.68 4.82 -14.47
N LEU A 47 -21.65 4.57 -13.16
CA LEU A 47 -22.84 4.60 -12.31
C LEU A 47 -23.31 6.04 -12.03
N ASN A 48 -24.56 6.17 -11.57
CA ASN A 48 -25.24 7.44 -11.27
C ASN A 48 -25.20 7.80 -9.77
N ASP A 49 -24.42 7.08 -8.97
CA ASP A 49 -24.25 7.29 -7.53
C ASP A 49 -23.34 8.48 -7.19
N LEU A 50 -22.58 9.00 -8.17
CA LEU A 50 -21.69 10.14 -8.02
C LEU A 50 -22.00 11.24 -9.03
N THR A 51 -21.85 12.49 -8.61
CA THR A 51 -21.84 13.65 -9.51
C THR A 51 -20.59 13.69 -10.36
N LEU A 52 -20.61 14.45 -11.46
CA LEU A 52 -19.42 14.61 -12.30
C LEU A 52 -18.24 15.23 -11.55
N SER A 53 -18.48 16.13 -10.58
CA SER A 53 -17.43 16.72 -9.76
C SER A 53 -16.77 15.70 -8.85
N GLU A 54 -17.54 14.78 -8.27
CA GLU A 54 -17.01 13.68 -7.45
C GLU A 54 -16.24 12.68 -8.30
N LYS A 55 -16.74 12.35 -9.50
CA LYS A 55 -16.01 11.52 -10.48
C LYS A 55 -14.68 12.17 -10.89
N ALA A 56 -14.66 13.49 -11.05
CA ALA A 56 -13.44 14.25 -11.37
C ALA A 56 -12.43 14.32 -10.20
N ALA A 57 -12.75 13.85 -9.00
CA ALA A 57 -11.78 13.72 -7.92
C ALA A 57 -10.98 12.41 -7.98
N PHE A 58 -11.39 11.44 -8.83
CA PHE A 58 -10.68 10.17 -8.96
C PHE A 58 -9.39 10.36 -9.76
N CYS A 59 -8.24 9.98 -9.20
CA CYS A 59 -6.95 10.07 -9.88
C CYS A 59 -6.57 8.72 -10.52
N GLY A 60 -6.24 8.77 -11.81
CA GLY A 60 -5.61 7.66 -12.53
C GLY A 60 -4.10 7.60 -12.34
N HIS A 61 -3.45 6.58 -12.89
CA HIS A 61 -2.01 6.33 -12.75
C HIS A 61 -1.15 7.51 -13.24
N ARG A 62 -1.61 8.24 -14.26
CA ARG A 62 -0.90 9.41 -14.81
C ARG A 62 -0.86 10.56 -13.80
N MET A 63 -1.98 10.77 -13.12
CA MET A 63 -2.06 11.76 -12.06
C MET A 63 -1.32 11.30 -10.82
N GLN A 64 -1.42 10.03 -10.43
CA GLN A 64 -0.58 9.47 -9.37
C GLN A 64 0.91 9.66 -9.65
N SER A 65 1.36 9.43 -10.89
CA SER A 65 2.75 9.69 -11.31
C SER A 65 3.12 11.17 -11.19
N THR A 66 2.18 12.07 -11.52
CA THR A 66 2.32 13.52 -11.31
C THR A 66 2.42 13.88 -9.82
N LEU A 67 1.58 13.29 -8.97
CA LEU A 67 1.61 13.50 -7.53
C LEU A 67 2.93 13.02 -6.93
N ILE A 68 3.41 11.84 -7.33
CA ILE A 68 4.72 11.32 -6.91
C ILE A 68 5.84 12.28 -7.32
N GLU A 69 5.84 12.79 -8.56
CA GLU A 69 6.84 13.77 -9.02
C GLU A 69 6.82 15.08 -8.20
N ILE A 70 5.66 15.47 -7.68
CA ILE A 70 5.48 16.71 -6.91
C ILE A 70 5.81 16.50 -5.42
N LEU A 71 5.38 15.38 -4.84
CA LEU A 71 5.33 15.16 -3.39
C LEU A 71 6.50 14.33 -2.84
N VAL A 72 7.22 13.62 -3.70
CA VAL A 72 8.22 12.63 -3.30
C VAL A 72 9.61 13.05 -3.78
N ASP A 73 10.53 13.20 -2.83
CA ASP A 73 11.94 13.38 -3.13
C ASP A 73 12.70 12.04 -3.21
N GLU A 74 13.96 12.08 -3.66
CA GLU A 74 14.77 10.88 -3.84
C GLU A 74 15.16 10.21 -2.51
N TYR A 75 15.29 10.98 -1.42
CA TYR A 75 15.60 10.44 -0.10
C TYR A 75 14.42 9.61 0.41
N SER A 76 13.22 10.18 0.40
CA SER A 76 11.97 9.53 0.78
C SER A 76 11.69 8.30 -0.08
N LYS A 77 11.97 8.40 -1.38
CA LYS A 77 11.84 7.26 -2.30
C LYS A 77 12.81 6.12 -1.95
N PHE A 78 14.08 6.43 -1.71
CA PHE A 78 15.08 5.43 -1.34
C PHE A 78 14.71 4.73 -0.02
N MET A 79 14.39 5.53 1.00
CA MET A 79 13.99 5.06 2.34
C MET A 79 12.75 4.16 2.31
N SER A 80 11.81 4.38 1.39
CA SER A 80 10.62 3.54 1.25
C SER A 80 10.84 2.26 0.43
N ILE A 81 11.78 2.27 -0.52
CA ILE A 81 12.01 1.12 -1.41
C ILE A 81 12.93 0.10 -0.76
N ASP A 82 13.99 0.53 -0.04
CA ASP A 82 14.91 -0.37 0.65
C ASP A 82 14.40 -0.71 2.06
N LYS A 83 13.75 -1.86 2.16
CA LYS A 83 13.11 -2.33 3.39
C LYS A 83 14.10 -2.68 4.50
N VAL A 84 15.33 -3.09 4.17
CA VAL A 84 16.35 -3.36 5.22
C VAL A 84 16.76 -2.06 5.87
N THR A 85 17.10 -1.05 5.06
CA THR A 85 17.48 0.27 5.57
C THR A 85 16.34 0.90 6.38
N MET A 86 15.11 0.83 5.86
CA MET A 86 13.90 1.27 6.57
C MET A 86 13.76 0.60 7.94
N TYR A 87 13.75 -0.73 8.00
CA TYR A 87 13.54 -1.45 9.25
C TYR A 87 14.65 -1.23 10.27
N LEU A 88 15.92 -1.15 9.85
CA LEU A 88 17.03 -0.85 10.75
C LEU A 88 16.88 0.54 11.39
N LEU A 89 16.51 1.55 10.60
CA LEU A 89 16.29 2.90 11.11
C LEU A 89 15.05 2.98 12.02
N PHE A 90 13.97 2.30 11.65
CA PHE A 90 12.74 2.29 12.45
C PHE A 90 12.98 1.64 13.81
N ARG A 91 13.67 0.49 13.83
CA ARG A 91 14.02 -0.20 15.06
C ARG A 91 14.97 0.61 15.93
N ALA A 92 15.97 1.27 15.33
CA ALA A 92 16.89 2.15 16.06
C ALA A 92 16.16 3.36 16.69
N SER A 93 15.08 3.84 16.06
CA SER A 93 14.20 4.89 16.58
C SER A 93 13.11 4.37 17.53
N GLY A 94 13.09 3.08 17.87
CA GLY A 94 12.11 2.49 18.80
C GLY A 94 10.76 2.12 18.19
N PHE A 95 10.59 2.20 16.87
CA PHE A 95 9.33 1.82 16.22
C PHE A 95 9.21 0.30 16.07
N PRO A 96 8.03 -0.28 16.35
CA PRO A 96 7.78 -1.71 16.20
C PRO A 96 7.78 -2.10 14.71
N THR A 97 8.63 -3.06 14.37
CA THR A 97 8.78 -3.64 13.03
C THR A 97 9.01 -5.15 13.18
N PRO A 98 8.69 -5.99 12.17
CA PRO A 98 9.02 -7.41 12.24
C PRO A 98 10.52 -7.62 12.47
N GLU A 99 10.87 -8.58 13.32
CA GLU A 99 12.26 -8.93 13.55
C GLU A 99 12.90 -9.45 12.26
N ILE A 100 14.16 -9.09 11.99
CA ILE A 100 14.89 -9.58 10.83
C ILE A 100 15.95 -10.52 11.38
N HIS A 101 15.85 -11.79 11.03
CA HIS A 101 16.80 -12.81 11.43
C HIS A 101 18.01 -12.83 10.51
N ALA A 102 17.77 -12.70 9.20
CA ALA A 102 18.81 -12.71 8.19
C ALA A 102 18.36 -11.97 6.92
N ILE A 103 19.34 -11.69 6.07
CA ILE A 103 19.15 -11.29 4.69
C ILE A 103 19.77 -12.33 3.78
N TYR A 104 19.22 -12.52 2.58
CA TYR A 104 19.70 -13.50 1.61
C TYR A 104 20.01 -12.83 0.28
N ARG A 105 21.17 -13.16 -0.32
CA ARG A 105 21.65 -12.56 -1.59
C ARG A 105 21.69 -11.02 -1.59
N SER A 106 21.87 -10.40 -0.43
CA SER A 106 22.02 -8.95 -0.34
C SER A 106 23.49 -8.57 -0.46
N ARG A 107 23.82 -7.68 -1.40
CA ARG A 107 25.19 -7.12 -1.52
C ARG A 107 25.39 -5.84 -0.71
N ARG A 108 24.39 -5.42 0.06
CA ARG A 108 24.46 -4.19 0.84
C ARG A 108 25.32 -4.40 2.10
N PRO A 109 26.09 -3.38 2.51
CA PRO A 109 26.61 -3.33 3.87
C PRO A 109 25.46 -3.41 4.87
N SER A 110 25.53 -4.37 5.78
CA SER A 110 24.51 -4.56 6.82
C SER A 110 25.14 -5.20 8.04
N VAL A 111 24.59 -4.89 9.21
CA VAL A 111 24.92 -5.56 10.49
C VAL A 111 24.22 -6.92 10.62
N LEU A 112 23.29 -7.23 9.73
CA LEU A 112 22.50 -8.45 9.73
C LEU A 112 23.29 -9.63 9.15
N LEU A 113 22.98 -10.84 9.62
CA LEU A 113 23.48 -12.08 9.02
C LEU A 113 23.11 -12.12 7.53
N ASN A 114 24.11 -12.19 6.66
CA ASN A 114 23.92 -12.26 5.22
C ASN A 114 24.22 -13.66 4.70
N ILE A 115 23.17 -14.35 4.26
CA ILE A 115 23.24 -15.67 3.66
C ILE A 115 23.60 -15.50 2.19
N ALA A 116 24.74 -16.04 1.80
CA ALA A 116 25.36 -15.74 0.51
C ALA A 116 24.84 -16.61 -0.62
N THR A 117 24.61 -17.92 -0.40
CA THR A 117 24.30 -18.89 -1.46
C THR A 117 23.03 -19.72 -1.16
N PRO A 118 22.38 -20.34 -2.18
CA PRO A 118 21.28 -21.26 -1.96
C PRO A 118 21.61 -22.41 -1.00
N GLN A 119 22.85 -22.91 -1.04
CA GLN A 119 23.30 -23.97 -0.13
C GLN A 119 23.38 -23.45 1.32
N ASP A 120 23.93 -22.25 1.54
CA ASP A 120 23.96 -21.65 2.88
C ASP A 120 22.55 -21.38 3.41
N LEU A 121 21.60 -21.06 2.52
CA LEU A 121 20.19 -20.86 2.88
C LEU A 121 19.53 -22.18 3.28
N GLU A 122 19.78 -23.25 2.54
CA GLU A 122 19.35 -24.59 2.92
C GLU A 122 19.89 -24.98 4.30
N ASP A 123 21.20 -24.82 4.50
CA ASP A 123 21.86 -25.12 5.78
C ASP A 123 21.31 -24.27 6.93
N TYR A 124 20.98 -23.00 6.65
CA TYR A 124 20.33 -22.10 7.61
C TYR A 124 18.94 -22.59 8.01
N LEU A 125 18.09 -22.94 7.04
CA LEU A 125 16.70 -23.35 7.27
C LEU A 125 16.58 -24.70 7.98
N ARG A 126 17.61 -25.55 7.91
CA ARG A 126 17.69 -26.83 8.65
C ARG A 126 18.08 -26.66 10.12
N LYS A 127 18.58 -25.51 10.55
CA LYS A 127 18.96 -25.31 11.96
C LYS A 127 17.72 -25.32 12.85
N PRO A 128 17.77 -25.98 14.03
CA PRO A 128 16.68 -25.93 14.99
C PRO A 128 16.32 -24.47 15.35
N GLY A 129 15.04 -24.14 15.27
CA GLY A 129 14.53 -22.80 15.56
C GLY A 129 14.58 -21.79 14.40
N SER A 130 15.08 -22.16 13.22
CA SER A 130 15.07 -21.28 12.04
C SER A 130 13.70 -21.15 11.36
N LEU A 131 12.74 -22.00 11.70
CA LEU A 131 11.40 -22.07 11.12
C LEU A 131 10.35 -22.00 12.24
N PRO A 132 9.18 -21.38 11.98
CA PRO A 132 8.77 -20.75 10.72
C PRO A 132 9.47 -19.41 10.44
N ILE A 133 9.63 -19.03 9.17
CA ILE A 133 10.25 -17.76 8.77
C ILE A 133 9.56 -17.14 7.55
N TYR A 134 9.34 -15.84 7.59
CA TYR A 134 8.68 -15.09 6.52
C TYR A 134 9.69 -14.50 5.55
N PHE A 135 9.60 -14.86 4.27
CA PHE A 135 10.41 -14.33 3.20
C PHE A 135 9.72 -13.13 2.54
N LYS A 136 10.46 -12.04 2.38
CA LYS A 136 10.04 -10.84 1.66
C LYS A 136 11.18 -10.31 0.81
N ARG A 137 10.91 -9.83 -0.40
CA ARG A 137 11.94 -9.12 -1.17
C ARG A 137 12.36 -7.85 -0.44
N SER A 138 13.66 -7.62 -0.37
CA SER A 138 14.18 -6.44 0.33
C SER A 138 13.88 -5.14 -0.40
N SER A 139 13.58 -5.20 -1.70
CA SER A 139 13.17 -4.07 -2.51
C SER A 139 11.97 -4.41 -3.37
N GLY A 140 11.18 -3.40 -3.71
CA GLY A 140 9.98 -3.54 -4.51
C GLY A 140 8.70 -3.35 -3.69
N SER A 141 7.55 -3.61 -4.31
CA SER A 141 6.23 -3.33 -3.75
C SER A 141 5.26 -4.47 -4.09
N TYR A 142 4.04 -4.40 -3.56
CA TYR A 142 2.94 -5.32 -3.87
C TYR A 142 3.08 -6.77 -3.36
N GLY A 143 4.07 -7.06 -2.51
CA GLY A 143 4.20 -8.37 -1.86
C GLY A 143 4.50 -9.54 -2.81
N HIS A 144 4.93 -9.27 -4.05
CA HIS A 144 5.20 -10.33 -5.02
C HIS A 144 6.35 -11.23 -4.57
N GLY A 145 6.05 -12.52 -4.42
CA GLY A 145 6.99 -13.54 -3.98
C GLY A 145 7.13 -13.65 -2.47
N ASN A 146 6.36 -12.87 -1.68
CA ASN A 146 6.34 -13.06 -0.25
C ASN A 146 5.76 -14.42 0.09
N THR A 147 6.40 -15.13 1.01
CA THR A 147 5.95 -16.46 1.43
C THR A 147 6.39 -16.77 2.84
N LEU A 148 5.57 -17.53 3.55
CA LEU A 148 5.92 -18.12 4.83
C LEU A 148 6.51 -19.51 4.58
N ALA A 149 7.77 -19.71 4.92
CA ALA A 149 8.33 -21.05 5.09
C ALA A 149 7.92 -21.55 6.48
N ASP A 150 7.07 -22.56 6.54
CA ASP A 150 6.41 -22.98 7.78
C ASP A 150 7.23 -24.03 8.53
N HIS A 151 7.41 -25.20 7.93
CA HIS A 151 8.17 -26.30 8.52
C HIS A 151 8.79 -27.22 7.47
N LEU A 152 9.74 -28.06 7.91
CA LEU A 152 10.36 -29.10 7.09
C LEU A 152 9.85 -30.48 7.46
N ASN A 153 9.63 -31.32 6.45
CA ASN A 153 9.42 -32.76 6.59
C ASN A 153 10.42 -33.49 5.70
N GLY A 154 11.53 -33.94 6.30
CA GLY A 154 12.70 -34.39 5.54
C GLY A 154 13.28 -33.25 4.70
N ASP A 155 13.29 -33.42 3.38
CA ASP A 155 13.77 -32.41 2.42
C ASP A 155 12.64 -31.61 1.75
N MET A 156 11.39 -31.82 2.18
CA MET A 156 10.24 -31.07 1.70
C MET A 156 9.97 -29.87 2.61
N LEU A 157 10.01 -28.68 2.04
CA LEU A 157 9.58 -27.44 2.69
C LEU A 157 8.08 -27.26 2.50
N HIS A 158 7.37 -27.10 3.60
CA HIS A 158 5.96 -26.74 3.62
C HIS A 158 5.81 -25.23 3.76
N LEU A 159 4.96 -24.63 2.93
CA LEU A 159 4.71 -23.18 2.89
C LEU A 159 3.38 -22.83 3.58
N GLY A 160 3.25 -21.59 4.05
CA GLY A 160 2.04 -21.08 4.70
C GLY A 160 0.79 -20.98 3.81
N THR A 161 0.94 -21.20 2.51
CA THR A 161 -0.15 -21.39 1.55
C THR A 161 -0.72 -22.82 1.54
N GLY A 162 -0.06 -23.77 2.23
CA GLY A 162 -0.41 -25.18 2.24
C GLY A 162 0.26 -26.00 1.13
N SER A 163 1.01 -25.37 0.22
CA SER A 163 1.84 -26.08 -0.76
C SER A 163 3.14 -26.58 -0.14
N SER A 164 3.80 -27.53 -0.81
CA SER A 164 5.12 -28.00 -0.43
C SER A 164 6.01 -28.21 -1.65
N GLU A 165 7.31 -27.98 -1.50
CA GLU A 165 8.30 -28.19 -2.55
C GLU A 165 9.66 -28.61 -1.97
N PRO A 166 10.58 -29.18 -2.77
CA PRO A 166 11.91 -29.52 -2.30
C PRO A 166 12.66 -28.29 -1.79
N LEU A 167 13.26 -28.36 -0.59
CA LEU A 167 13.97 -27.24 0.04
C LEU A 167 15.03 -26.62 -0.88
N ARG A 168 15.78 -27.48 -1.58
CA ARG A 168 16.80 -27.04 -2.54
C ARG A 168 16.21 -26.23 -3.70
N ASP A 169 15.05 -26.65 -4.22
CA ASP A 169 14.40 -25.96 -5.34
C ASP A 169 13.86 -24.60 -4.89
N PHE A 170 13.27 -24.54 -3.69
CA PHE A 170 12.86 -23.28 -3.06
C PHE A 170 14.05 -22.31 -2.92
N CYS A 171 15.14 -22.73 -2.28
CA CYS A 171 16.31 -21.88 -2.07
C CYS A 171 16.93 -21.39 -3.39
N CYS A 172 16.98 -22.25 -4.42
CA CYS A 172 17.44 -21.87 -5.75
C CYS A 172 16.48 -20.88 -6.44
N SER A 173 15.17 -21.04 -6.27
CA SER A 173 14.16 -20.18 -6.90
C SER A 173 14.21 -18.72 -6.44
N LEU A 174 14.67 -18.49 -5.21
CA LEU A 174 14.85 -17.15 -4.63
C LEU A 174 16.07 -16.42 -5.21
N ASP A 175 17.01 -17.12 -5.84
CA ASP A 175 18.18 -16.52 -6.46
C ASP A 175 17.87 -16.00 -7.87
N ASP A 176 17.26 -14.81 -7.93
CA ASP A 176 16.88 -14.15 -9.19
C ASP A 176 18.02 -13.34 -9.84
N GLY A 177 19.25 -13.43 -9.31
CA GLY A 177 20.40 -12.63 -9.73
C GLY A 177 20.35 -11.17 -9.26
N GLY A 178 19.30 -10.77 -8.53
CA GLY A 178 19.18 -9.46 -7.92
C GLY A 178 20.23 -9.22 -6.82
N THR A 179 20.67 -7.97 -6.67
CA THR A 179 21.70 -7.59 -5.70
C THR A 179 21.16 -7.04 -4.39
N LEU A 180 19.85 -6.77 -4.35
CA LEU A 180 19.12 -6.24 -3.20
C LEU A 180 18.56 -7.38 -2.33
N GLY A 181 18.40 -8.59 -2.88
CA GLY A 181 18.12 -9.79 -2.11
C GLY A 181 16.79 -9.82 -1.35
N TRP A 182 16.73 -10.71 -0.37
CA TRP A 182 15.55 -11.04 0.43
C TRP A 182 15.79 -10.75 1.91
N ILE A 183 14.69 -10.58 2.64
CA ILE A 183 14.63 -10.44 4.09
C ILE A 183 13.94 -11.70 4.63
N LEU A 184 14.54 -12.30 5.65
CA LEU A 184 13.98 -13.38 6.45
C LEU A 184 13.51 -12.77 7.77
N GLN A 185 12.21 -12.76 7.99
CA GLN A 185 11.58 -12.08 9.13
C GLN A 185 10.85 -13.06 10.05
N GLU A 186 10.81 -12.70 11.33
CA GLU A 186 9.92 -13.36 12.29
C GLU A 186 8.48 -13.24 11.79
N PRO A 187 7.75 -14.37 11.64
CA PRO A 187 6.33 -14.32 11.31
C PRO A 187 5.55 -13.64 12.43
N LEU A 188 4.72 -12.67 12.07
CA LEU A 188 3.87 -11.99 13.05
C LEU A 188 2.64 -12.85 13.38
N THR A 189 2.14 -12.70 14.61
CA THR A 189 0.84 -13.25 15.03
C THR A 189 -0.25 -12.19 14.90
N ALA A 190 -1.34 -12.50 14.21
CA ALA A 190 -2.49 -11.60 14.10
C ALA A 190 -3.14 -11.39 15.47
N HIS A 191 -3.76 -10.22 15.68
CA HIS A 191 -4.62 -10.01 16.84
C HIS A 191 -5.79 -10.98 16.83
N SER A 192 -6.10 -11.59 17.98
CA SER A 192 -7.15 -12.60 18.13
C SER A 192 -8.50 -12.21 17.53
N GLU A 193 -9.02 -11.01 17.81
CA GLU A 193 -10.29 -10.53 17.21
C GLU A 193 -10.25 -10.45 15.67
N ILE A 194 -9.09 -10.12 15.10
CA ILE A 194 -8.93 -10.07 13.63
C ILE A 194 -8.85 -11.49 13.07
N ALA A 195 -8.11 -12.39 13.72
CA ALA A 195 -8.04 -13.80 13.33
C ALA A 195 -9.41 -14.47 13.40
N GLU A 196 -10.21 -14.13 14.42
CA GLU A 196 -11.57 -14.64 14.61
C GLU A 196 -12.53 -14.14 13.52
N ILE A 197 -12.46 -12.83 13.18
CA ILE A 197 -13.37 -12.26 12.19
C ILE A 197 -13.04 -12.70 10.75
N SER A 198 -11.75 -12.83 10.42
CA SER A 198 -11.27 -13.28 9.11
C SER A 198 -11.22 -14.81 8.98
N GLY A 199 -11.16 -15.55 10.09
CA GLY A 199 -10.99 -17.01 10.09
C GLY A 199 -9.62 -17.43 9.57
N THR A 200 -8.58 -16.63 9.77
CA THR A 200 -7.20 -16.94 9.42
C THR A 200 -6.20 -16.21 10.31
N GLU A 201 -5.10 -16.88 10.63
CA GLU A 201 -3.95 -16.29 11.35
C GLU A 201 -3.08 -15.39 10.46
N LYS A 202 -3.37 -15.33 9.15
CA LYS A 202 -2.60 -14.49 8.23
C LYS A 202 -2.84 -13.02 8.52
N ILE A 203 -1.75 -12.24 8.50
CA ILE A 203 -1.78 -10.83 8.83
C ILE A 203 -2.66 -10.05 7.86
N SER A 204 -3.58 -9.28 8.45
CA SER A 204 -4.28 -8.17 7.81
C SER A 204 -3.67 -6.87 8.33
N SER A 205 -3.44 -5.91 7.44
CA SER A 205 -2.86 -4.61 7.78
C SER A 205 -3.78 -3.47 7.40
N ILE A 206 -3.56 -2.33 8.04
CA ILE A 206 -4.24 -1.08 7.72
C ILE A 206 -3.29 -0.24 6.91
N ARG A 207 -3.72 0.15 5.70
CA ARG A 207 -3.09 1.20 4.93
C ARG A 207 -3.58 2.55 5.41
N ILE A 208 -2.67 3.38 5.89
CA ILE A 208 -2.95 4.72 6.38
C ILE A 208 -2.21 5.73 5.51
N HIS A 209 -2.93 6.66 4.89
CA HIS A 209 -2.31 7.83 4.28
C HIS A 209 -2.29 8.96 5.29
N THR A 210 -1.11 9.53 5.53
CA THR A 210 -0.97 10.77 6.29
C THR A 210 -0.62 11.91 5.37
N ILE A 211 -0.87 13.14 5.82
CA ILE A 211 -0.41 14.38 5.20
C ILE A 211 0.36 15.20 6.24
N LEU A 212 1.41 15.89 5.81
CA LEU A 212 2.14 16.83 6.65
C LEU A 212 1.52 18.23 6.49
N LEU A 213 0.98 18.80 7.57
CA LEU A 213 0.51 20.19 7.62
C LEU A 213 1.46 21.05 8.47
N ASP A 214 1.26 22.36 8.49
CA ASP A 214 2.02 23.27 9.36
C ASP A 214 1.86 22.92 10.85
N SER A 215 0.73 22.32 11.23
CA SER A 215 0.47 21.82 12.59
C SER A 215 1.08 20.45 12.89
N GLY A 216 1.77 19.83 11.91
CA GLY A 216 2.27 18.47 11.98
C GLY A 216 1.47 17.46 11.15
N PRO A 217 1.87 16.16 11.19
CA PRO A 217 1.17 15.08 10.50
C PRO A 217 -0.28 14.91 10.91
N GLN A 218 -1.11 14.52 9.95
CA GLN A 218 -2.51 14.14 10.18
C GLN A 218 -2.88 12.94 9.31
N ILE A 219 -3.74 12.07 9.82
CA ILE A 219 -4.32 10.97 9.04
C ILE A 219 -5.37 11.52 8.09
N MET A 220 -5.26 11.15 6.82
CA MET A 220 -6.21 11.52 5.77
C MET A 220 -7.14 10.35 5.41
N LYS A 221 -6.60 9.13 5.28
CA LYS A 221 -7.38 7.95 4.89
C LYS A 221 -6.86 6.72 5.60
N ALA A 222 -7.75 5.82 6.00
CA ALA A 222 -7.42 4.51 6.55
C ALA A 222 -8.24 3.40 5.85
N ILE A 223 -7.55 2.35 5.41
CA ILE A 223 -8.12 1.20 4.70
C ILE A 223 -7.60 -0.06 5.36
N PHE A 224 -8.50 -0.85 5.95
CA PHE A 224 -8.14 -2.18 6.43
C PHE A 224 -8.17 -3.17 5.26
N LYS A 225 -7.02 -3.76 4.95
CA LYS A 225 -6.86 -4.81 3.95
C LYS A 225 -7.09 -6.16 4.64
N VAL A 226 -8.27 -6.73 4.44
CA VAL A 226 -8.67 -7.98 5.09
C VAL A 226 -8.08 -9.16 4.33
N ASN A 227 -7.16 -9.88 4.95
CA ASN A 227 -6.62 -11.11 4.40
C ASN A 227 -7.65 -12.24 4.58
N VAL A 228 -8.03 -12.90 3.49
CA VAL A 228 -9.00 -14.01 3.52
C VAL A 228 -8.34 -15.39 3.72
N GLY A 229 -7.00 -15.43 3.79
CA GLY A 229 -6.23 -16.63 4.09
C GLY A 229 -5.60 -17.31 2.88
N ASN A 230 -5.87 -16.84 1.66
CA ASN A 230 -5.37 -17.47 0.43
C ASN A 230 -3.88 -17.24 0.18
N LEU A 231 -3.37 -16.06 0.56
CA LEU A 231 -2.00 -15.63 0.28
C LEU A 231 -1.29 -15.20 1.57
N ASP A 232 0.03 -15.31 1.60
CA ASP A 232 0.88 -14.86 2.71
C ASP A 232 1.04 -13.32 2.75
N CYS A 233 0.21 -12.59 2.01
CA CYS A 233 0.09 -11.14 2.10
C CYS A 233 -1.37 -10.70 1.92
N ASP A 234 -1.71 -9.55 2.50
CA ASP A 234 -3.04 -8.96 2.44
C ASP A 234 -3.26 -8.05 1.21
N ASN A 235 -2.36 -8.10 0.24
CA ASN A 235 -2.45 -7.21 -0.91
C ASN A 235 -3.71 -7.52 -1.73
N PHE A 236 -4.41 -6.48 -2.17
CA PHE A 236 -5.66 -6.60 -2.91
C PHE A 236 -5.45 -7.13 -4.33
N LEU A 237 -4.29 -6.84 -4.96
CA LEU A 237 -3.95 -7.23 -6.33
C LEU A 237 -5.08 -6.93 -7.33
N ASN A 238 -5.64 -5.71 -7.26
CA ASN A 238 -6.79 -5.28 -8.06
C ASN A 238 -7.95 -6.29 -8.02
N GLY A 239 -8.27 -6.81 -6.83
CA GLY A 239 -9.38 -7.73 -6.59
C GLY A 239 -9.09 -9.21 -6.90
N THR A 240 -7.96 -9.54 -7.53
CA THR A 240 -7.64 -10.92 -7.94
C THR A 240 -7.16 -11.83 -6.81
N SER A 241 -6.72 -11.25 -5.68
CA SER A 241 -6.27 -12.01 -4.51
C SER A 241 -7.40 -12.69 -3.72
N GLY A 242 -8.64 -12.21 -3.89
CA GLY A 242 -9.77 -12.51 -3.01
C GLY A 242 -9.77 -11.74 -1.69
N ASN A 243 -8.71 -11.00 -1.36
CA ASN A 243 -8.68 -10.12 -0.20
C ASN A 243 -9.70 -8.99 -0.32
N LEU A 244 -10.13 -8.45 0.83
CA LEU A 244 -11.14 -7.38 0.88
C LEU A 244 -10.48 -6.04 1.17
N LEU A 245 -11.13 -4.96 0.73
CA LEU A 245 -10.82 -3.60 1.18
C LEU A 245 -11.95 -3.07 2.03
N ALA A 246 -11.63 -2.68 3.26
CA ALA A 246 -12.57 -2.08 4.20
C ALA A 246 -12.19 -0.63 4.50
N ALA A 247 -13.08 0.32 4.21
CA ALA A 247 -12.89 1.71 4.59
C ALA A 247 -13.13 1.89 6.08
N VAL A 248 -12.18 2.56 6.76
CA VAL A 248 -12.19 2.79 8.21
C VAL A 248 -12.45 4.26 8.47
N ASP A 249 -13.41 4.57 9.33
CA ASP A 249 -13.63 5.93 9.80
C ASP A 249 -12.43 6.35 10.66
N ILE A 250 -11.70 7.38 10.22
CA ILE A 250 -10.42 7.76 10.84
C ILE A 250 -10.58 8.29 12.27
N LYS A 251 -11.77 8.75 12.67
CA LYS A 251 -12.04 9.30 14.00
C LYS A 251 -12.32 8.19 15.01
N THR A 252 -13.00 7.14 14.57
CA THR A 252 -13.50 6.07 15.45
C THR A 252 -12.71 4.77 15.32
N GLY A 253 -12.06 4.53 14.18
CA GLY A 253 -11.43 3.25 13.86
C GLY A 253 -12.42 2.15 13.49
N LYS A 254 -13.67 2.51 13.15
CA LYS A 254 -14.71 1.53 12.76
C LYS A 254 -14.79 1.39 11.25
N ILE A 255 -14.98 0.15 10.80
CA ILE A 255 -15.24 -0.14 9.39
C ILE A 255 -16.66 0.34 9.03
N PHE A 256 -16.80 1.08 7.93
CA PHE A 256 -18.11 1.55 7.46
C PHE A 256 -18.45 1.14 6.02
N ARG A 257 -17.50 0.56 5.27
CA ARG A 257 -17.72 0.05 3.91
C ARG A 257 -16.73 -1.05 3.58
N ILE A 258 -17.17 -2.10 2.90
CA ILE A 258 -16.34 -3.25 2.54
C ILE A 258 -16.59 -3.64 1.09
N ILE A 259 -15.53 -3.89 0.34
CA ILE A 259 -15.62 -4.38 -1.04
C ILE A 259 -14.68 -5.56 -1.30
N SER A 260 -15.03 -6.35 -2.31
CA SER A 260 -14.17 -7.30 -3.01
C SER A 260 -14.19 -7.01 -4.51
N GLY A 261 -13.14 -7.37 -5.25
CA GLY A 261 -13.11 -7.23 -6.71
C GLY A 261 -13.02 -5.78 -7.24
N THR A 262 -12.87 -5.63 -8.54
CA THR A 262 -12.84 -4.35 -9.26
C THR A 262 -13.75 -4.39 -10.49
N GLY A 263 -14.08 -3.24 -11.08
CA GLY A 263 -14.88 -3.19 -12.30
C GLY A 263 -16.27 -3.83 -12.15
N LEU A 264 -16.61 -4.74 -13.07
CA LEU A 264 -17.89 -5.48 -13.03
C LEU A 264 -17.97 -6.47 -11.87
N ASP A 265 -16.84 -7.05 -11.47
CA ASP A 265 -16.76 -8.04 -10.40
C ASP A 265 -16.67 -7.39 -9.01
N GLN A 266 -16.63 -6.05 -8.94
CA GLN A 266 -16.65 -5.37 -7.66
C GLN A 266 -18.02 -5.45 -7.01
N ILE A 267 -18.01 -6.00 -5.80
CA ILE A 267 -19.18 -6.19 -4.95
C ILE A 267 -18.92 -5.48 -3.62
N GLU A 268 -19.92 -4.73 -3.16
CA GLU A 268 -19.98 -4.22 -1.79
C GLU A 268 -20.76 -5.22 -0.95
N ASN A 269 -20.09 -5.84 0.02
CA ASN A 269 -20.68 -6.84 0.88
C ASN A 269 -20.02 -6.75 2.27
N PRO A 270 -20.80 -6.52 3.33
CA PRO A 270 -20.24 -6.42 4.67
C PRO A 270 -19.85 -7.78 5.28
N LEU A 271 -20.26 -8.90 4.68
CA LEU A 271 -19.96 -10.23 5.19
C LEU A 271 -18.59 -10.74 4.70
N HIS A 272 -17.77 -11.25 5.61
CA HIS A 272 -16.53 -11.93 5.27
C HIS A 272 -16.82 -13.24 4.53
N PRO A 273 -16.21 -13.51 3.36
CA PRO A 273 -16.63 -14.61 2.48
C PRO A 273 -16.39 -16.01 3.07
N LYS A 274 -15.41 -16.17 3.97
CA LYS A 274 -15.08 -17.45 4.60
C LYS A 274 -15.86 -17.72 5.88
N THR A 275 -16.05 -16.69 6.70
CA THR A 275 -16.59 -16.83 8.06
C THR A 275 -18.06 -16.42 8.16
N GLY A 276 -18.59 -15.70 7.15
CA GLY A 276 -19.93 -15.14 7.17
C GLY A 276 -20.11 -14.02 8.20
N ARG A 277 -19.05 -13.60 8.91
CA ARG A 277 -19.13 -12.55 9.93
C ARG A 277 -19.29 -11.18 9.31
N ASN A 278 -20.08 -10.35 9.96
CA ASN A 278 -20.30 -8.96 9.54
C ASN A 278 -19.10 -8.09 9.96
N LEU A 279 -18.42 -7.50 8.99
CA LEU A 279 -17.30 -6.57 9.17
C LEU A 279 -17.78 -5.12 9.39
N LEU A 280 -19.02 -4.79 9.04
CA LEU A 280 -19.54 -3.43 9.21
C LEU A 280 -19.66 -3.08 10.69
N GLY A 281 -19.07 -1.95 11.08
CA GLY A 281 -19.01 -1.50 12.47
C GLY A 281 -17.93 -2.18 13.31
N PHE A 282 -17.19 -3.15 12.76
CA PHE A 282 -16.05 -3.75 13.44
C PHE A 282 -15.04 -2.67 13.83
N GLN A 283 -14.68 -2.65 15.11
CA GLN A 283 -13.71 -1.73 15.67
C GLN A 283 -12.32 -2.31 15.46
N ILE A 284 -11.45 -1.58 14.78
CA ILE A 284 -10.05 -1.95 14.67
C ILE A 284 -9.42 -1.99 16.08
N PRO A 285 -8.84 -3.12 16.52
CA PRO A 285 -8.11 -3.20 17.77
C PRO A 285 -6.93 -2.23 17.80
N TYR A 286 -6.67 -1.66 18.97
CA TYR A 286 -5.59 -0.68 19.19
C TYR A 286 -5.64 0.58 18.32
N TRP A 287 -6.82 0.97 17.80
CA TRP A 287 -6.92 2.12 16.87
C TRP A 287 -6.15 3.36 17.32
N ASN A 288 -6.31 3.81 18.56
CA ASN A 288 -5.60 5.00 19.06
C ASN A 288 -4.08 4.82 19.06
N LYS A 289 -3.57 3.62 19.38
CA LYS A 289 -2.12 3.33 19.32
C LYS A 289 -1.61 3.28 17.89
N VAL A 290 -2.43 2.83 16.94
CA VAL A 290 -2.10 2.87 15.50
C VAL A 290 -1.95 4.31 15.04
N VAL A 291 -2.90 5.17 15.43
CA VAL A 291 -2.87 6.61 15.09
C VAL A 291 -1.60 7.25 15.66
N GLU A 292 -1.35 7.08 16.95
CA GLU A 292 -0.15 7.59 17.64
C GLU A 292 1.13 7.13 16.95
N LEU A 293 1.29 5.81 16.74
CA LEU A 293 2.44 5.21 16.08
C LEU A 293 2.73 5.84 14.71
N VAL A 294 1.70 5.99 13.87
CA VAL A 294 1.88 6.52 12.51
C VAL A 294 2.22 8.01 12.52
N ILE A 295 1.63 8.79 13.43
CA ILE A 295 1.94 10.22 13.57
C ILE A 295 3.38 10.41 14.07
N GLU A 296 3.79 9.66 15.08
CA GLU A 296 5.17 9.68 15.60
C GLU A 296 6.19 9.24 14.55
N ALA A 297 5.90 8.16 13.82
CA ALA A 297 6.76 7.69 12.75
C ALA A 297 6.86 8.72 11.61
N HIS A 298 5.77 9.39 11.23
CA HIS A 298 5.81 10.44 10.22
C HIS A 298 6.62 11.66 10.69
N LEU A 299 6.57 12.00 11.98
CA LEU A 299 7.41 13.05 12.54
C LEU A 299 8.90 12.67 12.56
N ALA A 300 9.22 11.40 12.86
CA ALA A 300 10.59 10.94 13.01
C ALA A 300 11.36 10.86 11.68
N PHE A 301 10.67 10.66 10.55
CA PHE A 301 11.28 10.56 9.23
C PHE A 301 10.83 11.72 8.34
N PRO A 302 11.64 12.79 8.18
CA PRO A 302 11.30 13.92 7.34
C PRO A 302 11.45 13.59 5.85
N GLY A 303 10.94 14.49 5.00
CA GLY A 303 10.93 14.35 3.54
C GLY A 303 9.64 13.75 2.97
N TYR A 304 8.70 13.34 3.83
CA TYR A 304 7.41 12.80 3.41
C TYR A 304 6.30 13.83 3.58
N LEU A 305 5.70 14.27 2.47
CA LEU A 305 4.52 15.14 2.55
C LEU A 305 3.20 14.38 2.63
N CYS A 306 3.10 13.24 1.93
CA CYS A 306 1.90 12.42 1.91
C CYS A 306 2.24 10.92 1.80
N PRO A 307 2.93 10.33 2.80
CA PRO A 307 3.29 8.91 2.75
C PRO A 307 2.08 8.01 2.98
N SER A 308 2.27 6.72 2.72
CA SER A 308 1.37 5.65 3.13
C SER A 308 2.07 4.69 4.09
N TRP A 309 1.36 4.22 5.11
CA TRP A 309 1.86 3.30 6.12
C TRP A 309 1.03 2.02 6.07
N ASP A 310 1.66 0.86 5.95
CA ASP A 310 0.99 -0.42 6.16
C ASP A 310 1.33 -0.91 7.58
N VAL A 311 0.32 -0.99 8.45
CA VAL A 311 0.46 -1.36 9.86
C VAL A 311 -0.30 -2.65 10.13
N ALA A 312 0.41 -3.71 10.54
CA ALA A 312 -0.20 -4.93 11.05
C ALA A 312 -0.77 -4.71 12.44
N ILE A 313 -1.92 -5.31 12.70
CA ILE A 313 -2.51 -5.33 14.04
C ILE A 313 -2.24 -6.70 14.63
N CYS A 314 -1.21 -6.78 15.46
CA CYS A 314 -0.75 -8.01 16.08
C CYS A 314 -1.24 -8.12 17.51
N GLU A 315 -1.19 -9.33 18.07
CA GLU A 315 -1.55 -9.58 19.47
C GLU A 315 -0.72 -8.69 20.43
N THR A 316 0.57 -8.51 20.12
CA THR A 316 1.50 -7.67 20.89
C THR A 316 1.32 -6.16 20.66
N GLY A 317 0.50 -5.74 19.69
CA GLY A 317 0.27 -4.34 19.34
C GLY A 317 0.48 -4.03 17.86
N PRO A 318 0.31 -2.75 17.47
CA PRO A 318 0.50 -2.32 16.08
C PRO A 318 1.97 -2.39 15.67
N THR A 319 2.24 -2.96 14.48
CA THR A 319 3.59 -3.16 13.94
C THR A 319 3.69 -2.62 12.52
N ILE A 320 4.70 -1.81 12.21
CA ILE A 320 4.87 -1.23 10.87
C ILE A 320 5.46 -2.27 9.92
N LEU A 321 4.75 -2.58 8.84
CA LEU A 321 5.17 -3.50 7.78
C LEU A 321 5.86 -2.80 6.62
N GLU A 322 5.43 -1.57 6.31
CA GLU A 322 5.93 -0.83 5.15
C GLU A 322 5.65 0.67 5.28
N LEU A 323 6.65 1.48 4.92
CA LEU A 323 6.48 2.90 4.61
C LEU A 323 6.54 3.07 3.09
N GLY A 324 5.42 3.40 2.48
CA GLY A 324 5.33 3.82 1.09
C GLY A 324 5.48 5.33 0.94
N TYR A 325 6.26 5.76 -0.05
CA TYR A 325 6.50 7.19 -0.30
C TYR A 325 5.25 8.00 -0.67
N PHE A 326 4.21 7.32 -1.16
CA PHE A 326 2.89 7.89 -1.46
C PHE A 326 1.79 6.83 -1.27
N GLY A 327 2.06 5.59 -1.69
CA GLY A 327 1.12 4.48 -1.68
C GLY A 327 0.25 4.46 -2.94
N ASP A 328 -0.36 3.30 -3.22
CA ASP A 328 -1.30 3.19 -4.34
C ASP A 328 -2.64 3.85 -3.98
N ALA A 329 -2.99 4.91 -4.72
CA ALA A 329 -4.23 5.65 -4.51
C ALA A 329 -5.47 4.79 -4.80
N ASN A 330 -5.37 3.81 -5.70
CA ASN A 330 -6.50 2.98 -6.15
C ASN A 330 -7.18 2.26 -4.99
N VAL A 331 -6.39 1.74 -4.04
CA VAL A 331 -6.90 1.02 -2.86
C VAL A 331 -7.86 1.90 -2.07
N SER A 332 -7.49 3.15 -1.82
CA SER A 332 -8.35 4.09 -1.09
C SER A 332 -9.59 4.49 -1.90
N GLN A 333 -9.43 4.70 -3.22
CA GLN A 333 -10.52 5.13 -4.10
C GLN A 333 -11.60 4.06 -4.23
N HIS A 334 -11.18 2.80 -4.31
CA HIS A 334 -12.08 1.66 -4.30
C HIS A 334 -12.75 1.46 -2.94
N ALA A 335 -11.99 1.50 -1.85
CA ALA A 335 -12.51 1.28 -0.50
C ALA A 335 -13.56 2.34 -0.10
N TYR A 336 -13.26 3.63 -0.31
CA TYR A 336 -14.14 4.73 0.09
C TYR A 336 -15.22 5.06 -0.93
N ARG A 337 -15.14 4.53 -2.16
CA ARG A 337 -15.96 4.99 -3.31
C ARG A 337 -15.84 6.52 -3.50
N ARG A 338 -14.65 7.06 -3.26
CA ARG A 338 -14.36 8.51 -3.30
C ARG A 338 -12.99 8.75 -3.90
N GLY A 339 -12.89 9.72 -4.80
CA GLY A 339 -11.62 10.06 -5.45
C GLY A 339 -10.53 10.47 -4.46
N PHE A 340 -9.26 10.21 -4.81
CA PHE A 340 -8.13 10.58 -3.94
C PHE A 340 -7.95 12.10 -3.88
N MET A 341 -8.26 12.80 -4.97
CA MET A 341 -8.17 14.26 -5.08
C MET A 341 -9.43 14.96 -4.58
N ASP A 342 -9.95 14.47 -3.45
CA ASP A 342 -11.10 15.08 -2.80
C ASP A 342 -10.75 16.48 -2.21
N PRO A 343 -11.74 17.25 -1.73
CA PRO A 343 -11.49 18.60 -1.22
C PRO A 343 -10.43 18.71 -0.12
N GLU A 344 -10.28 17.66 0.70
CA GLU A 344 -9.30 17.65 1.80
C GLU A 344 -7.88 17.55 1.24
N PHE A 345 -7.64 16.61 0.32
CA PHE A 345 -6.33 16.50 -0.34
C PHE A 345 -6.01 17.74 -1.18
N MET A 346 -6.99 18.30 -1.88
CA MET A 346 -6.79 19.52 -2.67
C MET A 346 -6.46 20.74 -1.78
N ASN A 347 -7.09 20.84 -0.61
CA ASN A 347 -6.77 21.86 0.38
C ASN A 347 -5.34 21.70 0.92
N PHE A 348 -4.90 20.47 1.20
CA PHE A 348 -3.50 20.18 1.55
C PHE A 348 -2.52 20.67 0.48
N LEU A 349 -2.76 20.36 -0.80
CA LEU A 349 -1.90 20.85 -1.89
C LEU A 349 -1.90 22.39 -2.01
N GLN A 350 -3.01 23.03 -1.63
CA GLN A 350 -3.13 24.49 -1.63
C GLN A 350 -2.35 25.13 -0.47
N ILE A 351 -2.40 24.56 0.74
CA ILE A 351 -1.59 24.99 1.89
C ILE A 351 -0.10 24.98 1.53
N TRP A 352 0.35 23.90 0.89
CA TRP A 352 1.73 23.78 0.38
C TRP A 352 2.03 24.59 -0.88
N LYS A 353 1.04 25.29 -1.45
CA LYS A 353 1.15 26.09 -2.69
C LYS A 353 1.66 25.31 -3.89
N ILE A 354 1.38 24.01 -3.93
CA ILE A 354 1.80 23.07 -5.00
C ILE A 354 0.63 22.63 -5.89
N ASN A 355 -0.61 22.97 -5.56
CA ASN A 355 -1.79 22.64 -6.36
C ASN A 355 -1.68 23.09 -7.83
N LYS A 356 -1.08 24.27 -8.10
CA LYS A 356 -0.88 24.76 -9.48
C LYS A 356 0.04 23.86 -10.31
N MET A 357 0.92 23.06 -9.66
CA MET A 357 1.88 22.19 -10.35
C MET A 357 1.20 20.99 -11.03
N LEU A 358 0.01 20.60 -10.58
CA LEU A 358 -0.80 19.53 -11.18
C LEU A 358 -1.08 19.82 -12.67
N TYR A 359 -1.32 21.08 -13.00
CA TYR A 359 -1.73 21.52 -14.34
C TYR A 359 -0.56 22.03 -15.19
N MET A 360 0.68 21.99 -14.67
CA MET A 360 1.87 22.38 -15.45
C MET A 360 2.31 21.26 -16.39
N THR A 361 2.91 21.64 -17.53
CA THR A 361 3.59 20.66 -18.40
C THR A 361 4.74 19.98 -17.65
N PRO A 362 5.06 18.71 -17.95
CA PRO A 362 6.17 18.00 -17.29
C PRO A 362 7.49 18.77 -17.35
N LYS A 363 7.80 19.39 -18.49
CA LYS A 363 9.00 20.22 -18.67
C LYS A 363 9.03 21.42 -17.70
N ARG A 364 7.92 22.15 -17.59
CA ARG A 364 7.82 23.32 -16.70
C ARG A 364 7.87 22.90 -15.24
N ARG A 365 7.18 21.81 -14.89
CA ARG A 365 7.16 21.24 -13.53
C ARG A 365 8.56 20.80 -13.09
N ARG A 366 9.27 20.01 -13.91
CA ARG A 366 10.65 19.59 -13.62
C ARG A 366 11.61 20.76 -13.52
N LYS A 367 11.49 21.76 -14.40
CA LYS A 367 12.30 22.98 -14.32
C LYS A 367 12.08 23.69 -12.97
N LEU A 368 10.83 23.82 -12.53
CA LEU A 368 10.47 24.47 -11.27
C LEU A 368 10.93 23.66 -10.05
N LEU A 369 10.80 22.33 -10.08
CA LEU A 369 11.33 21.41 -9.06
C LEU A 369 12.86 21.43 -9.00
N ALA A 370 13.55 21.64 -10.12
CA ALA A 370 15.00 21.78 -10.16
C ALA A 370 15.47 23.17 -9.70
N SER A 371 14.71 24.24 -10.01
CA SER A 371 15.09 25.62 -9.67
C SER A 371 14.71 26.04 -8.24
N SER A 372 13.77 25.34 -7.62
CA SER A 372 13.32 25.61 -6.23
C SER A 372 14.39 25.28 -5.17
N GLY A 373 15.51 24.66 -5.56
CA GLY A 373 16.69 24.47 -4.69
C GLY A 373 17.40 25.75 -4.23
N ALA A 374 16.89 26.94 -4.57
CA ALA A 374 17.44 28.24 -4.17
C ALA A 374 16.57 29.05 -3.18
N SER A 375 15.40 28.56 -2.76
CA SER A 375 14.51 29.36 -1.88
C SER A 375 14.78 29.09 -0.39
N SER A 376 15.39 30.08 0.27
CA SER A 376 15.50 30.15 1.72
C SER A 376 14.12 30.44 2.34
N ILE A 377 13.64 29.52 3.17
CA ILE A 377 12.86 29.73 4.40
C ILE A 377 11.79 30.85 4.32
N LYS A 378 10.51 30.40 4.23
CA LYS A 378 9.20 31.11 4.30
C LYS A 378 8.64 31.65 2.98
N GLY A 379 7.77 30.85 2.32
CA GLY A 379 6.93 31.31 1.20
C GLY A 379 6.61 30.30 0.08
N HIS A 380 6.61 29.00 0.38
CA HIS A 380 6.57 27.79 -0.46
C HIS A 380 6.38 27.89 -1.99
N VAL A 381 7.42 27.44 -2.71
CA VAL A 381 7.37 26.73 -4.01
C VAL A 381 8.55 25.75 -4.08
N GLY A 382 8.27 24.43 -4.07
CA GLY A 382 9.17 23.34 -4.50
C GLY A 382 10.08 22.71 -3.43
N ILE A 383 9.98 21.38 -3.34
CA ILE A 383 10.70 20.47 -2.43
C ILE A 383 11.99 20.04 -3.12
N LYS A 384 13.13 20.64 -2.74
CA LYS A 384 14.48 20.06 -2.89
C LYS A 384 15.55 21.01 -2.33
N ARG A 385 15.61 21.09 -1.00
CA ARG A 385 16.86 21.18 -0.24
C ARG A 385 16.57 20.67 1.16
N TYR A 386 16.96 19.41 1.39
CA TYR A 386 17.19 18.77 2.68
C TYR A 386 16.36 19.36 3.83
N HIS A 387 15.19 18.76 4.06
CA HIS A 387 14.24 19.02 5.15
C HIS A 387 14.81 18.70 6.55
N TRP A 388 16.07 19.04 6.79
CA TRP A 388 16.77 18.80 8.04
C TRP A 388 17.23 20.16 8.55
N GLN A 389 16.40 20.81 9.36
CA GLN A 389 16.96 21.58 10.45
C GLN A 389 17.07 20.59 11.60
N TRP A 390 18.29 20.13 11.89
CA TRP A 390 18.60 19.55 13.19
C TRP A 390 18.28 20.58 14.27
#